data_AF-A0A177KUS4-F1
#
_entry.id   AF-A0A177KUS4-F1
#
_cell.length_a   1.000
_cell.length_b   1.000
_cell.length_c   1.000
_cell.angle_alpha   90.00
_cell.angle_beta   90.00
_cell.angle_gamma   90.00
#
_symmetry.space_group_name_H-M   'P 1'
#
loop_
_entity.id
_entity.type
_entity.pdbx_description
1 polymer ?
#
loop_
_entity_poly.entity_id
_entity_poly.type
_entity_poly.pdbx_seq_one_letter_code
_entity_poly.pdbx_strand_id
1 'polypeptide(L)' 'MNLREAVENRRTELINKLITFGVFKINEKHLFESSLGELEGEYNKFEEVQHPHSQLGSIRWSKKVNRYELF' A
#
# COMPACT_ATOMS: atom_id res chain seq x y z
N MET A 1 13.00 -12.35 -10.11
CA MET A 1 12.10 -11.18 -10.00
C MET A 1 12.96 -9.93 -10.03
N ASN A 2 12.82 -9.09 -11.05
CA ASN A 2 13.61 -7.86 -11.19
C ASN A 2 13.00 -6.73 -10.35
N LEU A 3 13.82 -5.76 -9.89
CA LEU A 3 13.32 -4.61 -9.13
C LEU A 3 12.24 -3.83 -9.89
N ARG A 4 12.43 -3.67 -11.20
CA ARG A 4 11.45 -3.03 -12.11
C ARG A 4 10.12 -3.78 -12.14
N GLU A 5 10.17 -5.11 -12.16
CA GLU A 5 8.98 -5.96 -12.17
C GLU A 5 8.22 -5.90 -10.84
N ALA A 6 8.94 -5.86 -9.71
CA ALA A 6 8.34 -5.68 -8.40
C ALA A 6 7.63 -4.31 -8.26
N VAL A 7 8.24 -3.25 -8.82
CA VAL A 7 7.66 -1.90 -8.85
C VAL A 7 6.38 -1.87 -9.70
N GLU A 8 6.43 -2.42 -10.91
CA GLU A 8 5.27 -2.43 -11.81
C GLU A 8 4.12 -3.32 -11.29
N ASN A 9 4.44 -4.43 -10.63
CA ASN A 9 3.45 -5.26 -9.94
C ASN A 9 2.76 -4.47 -8.83
N ARG A 10 3.52 -3.82 -7.94
CA ARG A 10 2.97 -3.00 -6.86
C ARG A 10 2.10 -1.86 -7.39
N ARG A 11 2.51 -1.27 -8.51
CA ARG A 11 1.77 -0.21 -9.19
C ARG A 11 0.42 -0.72 -9.69
N THR A 12 0.42 -1.88 -10.36
CA THR A 12 -0.80 -2.54 -10.85
C THR A 12 -1.73 -2.93 -9.69
N GLU A 13 -1.18 -3.43 -8.58
CA GLU A 13 -1.94 -3.75 -7.37
C GLU A 13 -2.65 -2.52 -6.80
N LEU A 14 -1.95 -1.39 -6.66
CA LEU A 14 -2.53 -0.15 -6.16
C LEU A 14 -3.63 0.38 -7.07
N ILE A 15 -3.42 0.33 -8.38
CA ILE A 15 -4.43 0.75 -9.38
C ILE A 15 -5.70 -0.11 -9.22
N ASN A 16 -5.57 -1.43 -9.14
CA ASN A 16 -6.72 -2.33 -8.96
C ASN A 16 -7.48 -2.06 -7.65
N LYS A 17 -6.75 -1.81 -6.56
CA LYS A 17 -7.37 -1.44 -5.28
C LYS A 17 -8.15 -0.13 -5.40
N LEU A 18 -7.54 0.91 -5.95
CA LEU A 18 -8.17 2.23 -6.13
C LEU A 18 -9.43 2.13 -7.01
N ILE A 19 -9.38 1.36 -8.10
CA ILE A 19 -10.54 1.07 -8.96
C ILE A 19 -11.65 0.37 -8.17
N THR A 20 -11.31 -0.60 -7.32
CA THR A 20 -12.27 -1.31 -6.46
C THR A 20 -12.98 -0.36 -5.50
N PHE A 21 -12.29 0.68 -5.03
CA PHE A 21 -12.84 1.74 -4.20
C PHE A 21 -13.62 2.82 -4.97
N GLY A 22 -13.70 2.72 -6.31
CA GLY A 22 -14.37 3.70 -7.16
C GLY A 22 -13.54 4.95 -7.44
N VAL A 23 -12.23 4.92 -7.16
CA VAL A 23 -11.29 5.99 -7.52
C VAL A 23 -10.71 5.64 -8.88
N PHE A 24 -11.02 6.46 -9.89
CA PHE A 24 -10.55 6.24 -11.28
C PHE A 24 -9.51 7.26 -11.75
N LYS A 25 -9.33 8.34 -10.97
CA LYS A 25 -8.48 9.48 -11.31
C LYS A 25 -7.92 10.13 -10.05
N ILE A 26 -6.66 10.54 -10.12
CA ILE A 26 -5.93 11.24 -9.05
C ILE A 26 -5.40 12.55 -9.64
N ASN A 27 -5.67 13.69 -8.99
CA ASN A 27 -5.21 15.00 -9.46
C ASN A 27 -5.52 15.25 -10.95
N GLU A 28 -6.74 14.91 -11.37
CA GLU A 28 -7.22 15.05 -12.76
C GLU A 28 -6.51 14.16 -13.81
N LYS A 29 -5.57 13.30 -13.38
CA LYS A 29 -4.87 12.33 -14.23
C LYS A 29 -5.44 10.92 -14.04
N HIS A 30 -5.28 10.08 -15.06
CA HIS A 30 -5.63 8.66 -14.94
C HIS A 30 -4.66 7.95 -13.99
N LEU A 31 -5.15 6.93 -13.26
CA LEU A 31 -4.34 6.11 -12.33
C LEU A 31 -3.06 5.54 -12.97
N PHE A 32 -3.11 5.21 -14.26
CA PHE A 32 -1.98 4.69 -15.03
C PHE A 32 -0.92 5.76 -15.34
N GLU A 33 -1.33 7.02 -15.42
CA GLU A 33 -0.44 8.16 -15.63
C GLU A 33 0.17 8.65 -14.30
N SER A 34 -0.44 8.29 -13.17
CA SER A 34 0.09 8.57 -11.85
C SER A 34 1.33 7.74 -11.53
N SER A 35 2.24 8.35 -10.78
CA SER A 35 3.45 7.69 -10.28
C SER A 35 3.12 6.78 -9.09
N LEU A 36 3.96 5.78 -8.81
CA LEU A 36 3.77 4.86 -7.68
C LEU A 36 3.56 5.63 -6.36
N GLY A 37 4.35 6.67 -6.10
CA GLY A 37 4.23 7.48 -4.88
C GLY A 37 2.91 8.25 -4.78
N GLU A 38 2.32 8.66 -5.90
CA GLU A 38 1.00 9.30 -5.89
C GLU A 38 -0.12 8.28 -5.63
N LEU A 39 0.00 7.09 -6.22
CA LEU A 39 -0.92 5.98 -5.96
C LEU A 39 -0.87 5.54 -4.50
N GLU A 40 0.32 5.42 -3.91
CA GLU A 40 0.50 5.12 -2.49
C GLU A 40 -0.03 6.25 -1.59
N GLY A 41 0.19 7.51 -1.97
CA GLY A 41 -0.31 8.66 -1.22
C GLY A 41 -1.84 8.70 -1.14
N GLU A 42 -2.53 8.53 -2.25
CA GLU A 42 -4.00 8.49 -2.24
C GLU A 42 -4.54 7.23 -1.59
N TYR A 43 -3.91 6.07 -1.81
CA TYR A 43 -4.31 4.85 -1.13
C TYR A 43 -4.17 4.99 0.39
N ASN A 44 -3.08 5.58 0.88
CA ASN A 44 -2.87 5.82 2.31
C ASN A 44 -3.90 6.80 2.88
N LYS A 45 -4.16 7.92 2.20
CA LYS A 45 -5.24 8.85 2.61
C LYS A 45 -6.60 8.16 2.61
N PHE A 46 -6.86 7.30 1.63
CA PHE A 46 -8.10 6.54 1.56
C PHE A 46 -8.22 5.54 2.71
N GLU A 47 -7.15 4.81 3.06
CA GLU A 47 -7.09 3.97 4.25
C GLU A 47 -7.29 4.79 5.53
N GLU A 48 -6.69 5.98 5.65
CA GLU A 48 -6.90 6.88 6.79
C GLU A 48 -8.36 7.36 6.91
N VAL A 49 -9.03 7.64 5.79
CA VAL A 49 -10.42 8.14 5.76
C VAL A 49 -11.44 7.02 5.99
N GLN A 50 -11.18 5.80 5.48
CA GLN A 50 -12.08 4.65 5.67
C GLN A 50 -11.97 4.00 7.05
N HIS A 51 -11.00 4.39 7.87
CA HIS A 51 -10.91 3.95 9.25
C HIS A 51 -11.55 5.00 10.18
N PRO A 52 -12.81 4.83 10.62
CA PRO A 52 -13.48 5.82 11.47
C PRO A 52 -12.82 6.04 12.83
N HIS A 53 -11.90 5.18 13.25
CA HIS A 53 -10.97 5.42 14.35
C HIS A 53 -9.70 4.60 14.11
N SER A 54 -8.52 5.22 14.07
CA SER A 54 -7.42 4.77 14.94
C SER A 54 -6.23 5.72 14.91
N GLN A 55 -6.09 6.50 15.98
CA GLN A 55 -4.81 7.06 16.41
C GLN A 55 -3.89 5.95 16.98
N LEU A 56 -3.74 4.81 16.31
CA LEU A 56 -2.90 3.72 16.80
C LEU A 56 -2.02 3.19 15.68
N GLY A 57 -0.73 3.46 15.85
CA GLY A 57 0.31 3.02 14.94
C GLY A 57 0.23 1.53 14.66
N SER A 58 0.50 1.21 13.39
CA SER A 58 1.31 0.08 12.94
C SER A 58 1.36 -1.11 13.91
N ILE A 59 0.47 -2.10 13.71
CA ILE A 59 0.75 -3.46 14.17
C ILE A 59 1.94 -3.95 13.33
N ARG A 60 3.16 -3.66 13.79
CA ARG A 60 4.41 -4.16 13.21
C ARG A 60 4.57 -5.60 13.69
N TRP A 61 4.35 -6.56 12.79
CA TRP A 61 4.63 -7.97 13.09
C TRP A 61 6.14 -8.13 13.25
N SER A 62 6.62 -8.17 14.49
CA SER A 62 8.00 -8.57 14.79
C SER A 62 8.12 -10.07 14.57
N LYS A 63 9.06 -10.48 13.71
CA LYS A 63 9.43 -11.89 13.57
C LYS A 63 9.87 -12.40 14.94
N LYS A 64 9.26 -13.49 15.44
CA LYS A 64 9.76 -14.21 16.61
C LYS A 64 11.19 -14.66 16.32
N VAL A 65 12.15 -14.18 17.12
CA VAL A 65 13.48 -14.78 17.21
C VAL A 65 13.29 -16.19 17.77
N ASN A 66 13.64 -17.21 17.00
CA ASN A 66 13.81 -18.56 17.53
C ASN A 66 15.16 -18.58 18.25
N ARG A 67 15.11 -18.55 19.59
CA ARG A 67 16.27 -18.77 20.44
C ARG A 67 16.45 -20.28 20.56
N TYR A 68 17.29 -20.86 19.72
CA TYR A 68 17.87 -22.16 20.05
C TYR A 68 18.78 -22.00 21.28
N GLU A 69 18.95 -23.08 22.04
CA GLU A 69 19.96 -23.30 23.08
C GLU A 69 19.61 -22.86 24.52
N LEU A 70 18.81 -23.69 25.19
CA LEU A 70 19.03 -24.01 26.60
C LEU A 70 18.57 -25.46 26.82
N PHE A 71 19.46 -26.43 26.54
CA PHE A 71 19.71 -27.67 27.29
C PHE A 71 21.00 -28.29 26.72
#